data_AF-A0A969KMP7-F1
#
_entry.id   AF-A0A969KMP7-F1
#
_cell.length_a   1.000
_cell.length_b   1.000
_cell.length_c   1.000
_cell.angle_alpha   90.00
_cell.angle_beta   90.00
_cell.angle_gamma   90.00
#
_symmetry.space_group_name_H-M   'P 1'
#
loop_
_entity.id
_entity.type
_entity.pdbx_description
1 polymer ?
#
loop_
_entity_poly.entity_id
_entity_poly.type
_entity_poly.pdbx_seq_one_letter_code
_entity_poly.pdbx_strand_id
1 'polypeptide(L)'
;MARAVEQHGERAHAHGIWQRAFEVDPYDPEIRAGYSRTSLNDPNVLQLTLACLATLHLRGLRWRQAAEHYRTLLRADPRRIDFQLNLLIALWQQPQNGDAYELARYLTSSHPHLLMAWIALAALGDENDKALARNPIDELDPDGEFARRWLGPQHPDQPATLMVSAEELRLLEAVTTP
;
A
#
# COMPACT_ATOMS: atom_id res chain seq x y z
N MET A 1 -4.72 11.65 11.98
CA MET A 1 -4.04 12.92 11.66
C MET A 1 -4.94 13.92 10.95
N ALA A 2 -5.61 13.59 9.84
CA ALA A 2 -6.47 14.54 9.10
C ALA A 2 -7.55 15.23 9.96
N ARG A 3 -8.33 14.45 10.75
CA ARG A 3 -9.31 15.00 11.70
C ARG A 3 -8.70 15.92 12.77
N ALA A 4 -7.46 15.65 13.20
CA ALA A 4 -6.78 16.48 14.20
C ALA A 4 -6.36 17.83 13.60
N VAL A 5 -5.87 17.84 12.36
CA VAL A 5 -5.52 19.09 11.64
C VAL A 5 -6.78 19.92 11.33
N GLU A 6 -7.91 19.27 11.01
CA GLU A 6 -9.20 19.95 10.88
C GLU A 6 -9.63 20.65 12.18
N GLN A 7 -9.45 19.99 13.32
CA GLN A 7 -9.77 20.56 14.64
C GLN A 7 -8.90 21.78 15.00
N HIS A 8 -7.72 21.90 14.39
CA HIS A 8 -6.82 23.05 14.56
C HIS A 8 -7.06 24.20 13.56
N GLY A 9 -8.07 24.09 12.67
CA GLY A 9 -8.46 25.17 11.75
C GLY A 9 -7.62 25.28 10.47
N GLU A 10 -6.65 24.40 10.25
CA GLU A 10 -5.81 24.39 9.04
C GLU A 10 -6.46 23.62 7.88
N ARG A 11 -7.57 24.14 7.37
CA ARG A 11 -8.40 23.47 6.35
C ARG A 11 -7.64 23.11 5.07
N ALA A 12 -6.74 23.97 4.59
CA ALA A 12 -5.96 23.71 3.38
C ALA A 12 -4.98 22.53 3.55
N HIS A 13 -4.38 22.42 4.74
CA HIS A 13 -3.52 21.30 5.09
C HIS A 13 -4.32 20.00 5.22
N ALA A 14 -5.48 20.07 5.88
CA ALA A 14 -6.41 18.94 5.95
C ALA A 14 -6.87 18.46 4.56
N HIS A 15 -7.16 19.39 3.64
CA HIS A 15 -7.53 19.07 2.27
C HIS A 15 -6.44 18.25 1.56
N GLY A 16 -5.17 18.66 1.65
CA GLY A 16 -4.07 17.91 1.04
C GLY A 16 -3.90 16.50 1.61
N ILE A 17 -4.13 16.33 2.93
CA ILE A 17 -4.09 15.00 3.56
C ILE A 17 -5.25 14.14 3.06
N TRP A 18 -6.46 14.68 3.01
CA TRP A 18 -7.64 13.95 2.51
C TRP A 18 -7.55 13.61 1.04
N GLN A 19 -7.00 14.50 0.22
CA GLN A 19 -6.74 14.22 -1.19
C GLN A 19 -5.84 12.99 -1.33
N ARG A 20 -4.71 12.95 -0.63
CA ARG A 20 -3.79 11.80 -0.68
C ARG A 20 -4.44 10.52 -0.14
N ALA A 21 -5.23 10.63 0.93
CA ALA A 21 -5.98 9.50 1.46
C ALA A 21 -6.98 8.97 0.40
N PHE A 22 -7.66 9.86 -0.33
CA PHE A 22 -8.58 9.51 -1.40
C PHE A 22 -7.89 8.90 -2.62
N GLU A 23 -6.66 9.32 -2.94
CA GLU A 23 -5.83 8.71 -3.98
C GLU A 23 -5.45 7.26 -3.63
N VAL A 24 -5.31 6.95 -2.33
CA VAL A 24 -4.97 5.60 -1.83
C VAL A 24 -6.20 4.72 -1.65
N ASP A 25 -7.28 5.25 -1.11
CA ASP A 25 -8.53 4.52 -0.87
C ASP A 25 -9.77 5.32 -1.29
N PRO A 26 -10.11 5.30 -2.59
CA PRO A 26 -11.17 6.15 -3.13
C PRO A 26 -12.59 5.70 -2.74
N TYR A 27 -12.75 4.50 -2.18
CA TYR A 27 -14.05 3.93 -1.82
C TYR A 27 -14.33 3.96 -0.31
N ASP A 28 -13.33 4.25 0.51
CA ASP A 28 -13.53 4.41 1.95
C ASP A 28 -14.51 5.58 2.24
N PRO A 29 -15.62 5.33 2.97
CA PRO A 29 -16.66 6.33 3.19
C PRO A 29 -16.18 7.48 4.07
N GLU A 30 -15.27 7.24 5.01
CA GLU A 30 -14.72 8.29 5.87
C GLU A 30 -13.82 9.23 5.06
N ILE A 31 -12.93 8.66 4.24
CA ILE A 31 -12.01 9.43 3.40
C ILE A 31 -12.79 10.29 2.40
N ARG A 32 -13.81 9.73 1.75
CA ARG A 32 -14.69 10.48 0.84
C ARG A 32 -15.41 11.62 1.56
N ALA A 33 -15.93 11.37 2.77
CA ALA A 33 -16.60 12.38 3.56
C ALA A 33 -15.63 13.51 3.99
N GLY A 34 -14.42 13.17 4.43
CA GLY A 34 -13.39 14.15 4.79
C GLY A 34 -12.92 14.98 3.60
N TYR A 35 -12.69 14.34 2.45
CA TYR A 35 -12.23 15.02 1.25
C TYR A 35 -13.29 15.95 0.68
N SER A 36 -14.55 15.51 0.62
CA SER A 36 -15.68 16.37 0.22
C SER A 36 -15.84 17.57 1.15
N ARG A 37 -15.79 17.36 2.48
CA ARG A 37 -15.95 18.42 3.47
C ARG A 37 -14.88 19.50 3.38
N THR A 38 -13.65 19.13 3.06
CA THR A 38 -12.50 20.05 2.99
C THR A 38 -12.35 20.74 1.64
N SER A 39 -12.97 20.20 0.60
CA SER A 39 -12.98 20.78 -0.73
C SER A 39 -14.08 21.84 -0.85
N LEU A 40 -13.72 23.01 -1.37
CA LEU A 40 -14.67 24.12 -1.51
C LEU A 40 -15.40 24.01 -2.84
N ASN A 41 -16.73 23.84 -2.81
CA ASN A 41 -17.65 24.03 -3.94
C ASN A 41 -17.27 23.30 -5.25
N ASP A 42 -16.49 22.23 -5.20
CA ASP A 42 -16.20 21.41 -6.37
C ASP A 42 -17.18 20.22 -6.40
N PRO A 43 -18.20 20.21 -7.28
CA PRO A 43 -19.14 19.11 -7.40
C PRO A 43 -18.49 17.82 -7.89
N ASN A 44 -17.28 17.91 -8.45
CA ASN A 44 -16.53 16.80 -9.03
C ASN A 44 -15.38 16.34 -8.13
N VAL A 45 -15.29 16.82 -6.89
CA VAL A 45 -14.20 16.48 -5.96
C VAL A 45 -14.02 14.96 -5.79
N LEU A 46 -15.10 14.18 -5.85
CA LEU A 46 -15.06 12.72 -5.68
C LEU A 46 -14.87 11.95 -7.00
N GLN A 47 -14.56 12.64 -8.11
CA GLN A 47 -14.18 11.97 -9.35
C GLN A 47 -12.85 11.23 -9.16
N LEU A 48 -12.79 10.00 -9.69
CA LEU A 48 -11.58 9.20 -9.60
C LEU A 48 -10.47 9.84 -10.43
N THR A 49 -9.37 10.17 -9.78
CA THR A 49 -8.18 10.70 -10.44
C THR A 49 -7.35 9.58 -11.05
N LEU A 50 -6.35 9.94 -11.85
CA LEU A 50 -5.36 8.98 -12.35
C LEU A 50 -4.63 8.25 -11.20
N ALA A 51 -4.39 8.92 -10.07
CA ALA A 51 -3.80 8.31 -8.89
C ALA A 51 -4.74 7.28 -8.24
N CYS A 52 -6.03 7.60 -8.12
CA CYS A 52 -7.03 6.60 -7.70
C CYS A 52 -7.03 5.38 -8.61
N LEU A 53 -7.01 5.59 -9.94
CA LEU A 53 -7.00 4.50 -10.92
C LEU A 53 -5.71 3.66 -10.83
N ALA A 54 -4.55 4.31 -10.67
CA ALA A 54 -3.27 3.63 -10.49
C ALA A 54 -3.28 2.74 -9.25
N THR A 55 -3.82 3.22 -8.12
CA THR A 55 -3.97 2.44 -6.89
C THR A 55 -4.94 1.27 -7.07
N LEU A 56 -6.07 1.48 -7.74
CA LEU A 56 -7.04 0.42 -8.02
C LEU A 56 -6.43 -0.66 -8.93
N HIS A 57 -5.62 -0.29 -9.92
CA HIS A 57 -4.90 -1.24 -10.75
C HIS A 57 -3.82 -1.99 -9.97
N LEU A 58 -3.09 -1.31 -9.08
CA LEU A 58 -2.12 -1.95 -8.19
C LEU A 58 -2.78 -3.00 -7.30
N ARG A 59 -3.88 -2.62 -6.61
CA ARG A 59 -4.64 -3.53 -5.73
C ARG A 59 -5.30 -4.67 -6.51
N GLY A 60 -5.75 -4.40 -7.72
CA GLY A 60 -6.31 -5.40 -8.64
C GLY A 60 -5.27 -6.26 -9.35
N LEU A 61 -4.00 -6.23 -8.93
CA LEU A 61 -2.88 -7.01 -9.48
C LEU A 61 -2.63 -6.75 -10.99
N ARG A 62 -3.09 -5.60 -11.50
CA ARG A 62 -2.89 -5.15 -12.89
C ARG A 62 -1.58 -4.37 -12.98
N TRP A 63 -0.48 -5.08 -12.76
CA TRP A 63 0.85 -4.52 -12.54
C TRP A 63 1.33 -3.61 -13.69
N ARG A 64 1.11 -4.03 -14.94
CA ARG A 64 1.53 -3.26 -16.12
C ARG A 64 0.82 -1.91 -16.19
N GLN A 65 -0.51 -1.92 -16.08
CA GLN A 65 -1.30 -0.69 -16.12
C GLN A 65 -1.00 0.22 -14.93
N ALA A 66 -0.82 -0.34 -13.73
CA ALA A 66 -0.41 0.41 -12.56
C ALA A 66 0.94 1.13 -12.80
N ALA A 67 1.93 0.41 -13.32
CA ALA A 67 3.25 0.98 -13.63
C ALA A 67 3.17 2.10 -14.68
N GLU A 68 2.35 1.95 -15.72
CA GLU A 68 2.14 3.00 -16.74
C GLU A 68 1.52 4.28 -16.14
N HIS A 69 0.52 4.12 -15.26
CA HIS A 69 -0.09 5.25 -14.58
C HIS A 69 0.87 5.92 -13.61
N TYR A 70 1.62 5.16 -12.79
CA TYR A 70 2.60 5.75 -11.87
C TYR A 70 3.76 6.43 -12.58
N ARG A 71 4.25 5.90 -13.71
CA ARG A 71 5.22 6.62 -14.56
C ARG A 71 4.65 7.94 -15.07
N THR A 72 3.37 7.98 -15.42
CA THR A 72 2.71 9.22 -15.84
C THR A 72 2.58 10.21 -14.69
N LEU A 73 2.19 9.76 -13.50
CA LEU A 73 2.08 10.58 -12.30
C LEU A 73 3.44 11.14 -11.88
N LEU A 74 4.51 10.34 -11.92
CA LEU A 74 5.86 10.77 -11.57
C LEU A 74 6.47 11.76 -12.56
N ARG A 75 6.02 11.80 -13.82
CA ARG A 75 6.39 12.88 -14.75
C ARG A 75 5.82 14.22 -14.32
N ALA A 76 4.62 14.22 -13.71
CA ALA A 76 3.97 15.44 -13.21
C ALA A 76 4.51 15.86 -11.84
N ASP A 77 4.72 14.91 -10.93
CA ASP A 77 5.30 15.15 -9.61
C ASP A 77 6.34 14.08 -9.24
N PRO A 78 7.61 14.29 -9.58
CA PRO A 78 8.68 13.32 -9.32
C PRO A 78 8.98 13.10 -7.84
N ARG A 79 8.54 14.00 -6.94
CA ARG A 79 8.91 13.96 -5.51
C ARG A 79 7.97 13.10 -4.66
N ARG A 80 6.88 12.59 -5.26
CA ARG A 80 5.90 11.74 -4.58
C ARG A 80 6.46 10.35 -4.29
N ILE A 81 6.99 10.18 -3.08
CA ILE A 81 7.58 8.92 -2.62
C ILE A 81 6.58 7.77 -2.63
N ASP A 82 5.31 8.03 -2.33
CA ASP A 82 4.23 7.06 -2.43
C ASP A 82 4.03 6.55 -3.88
N PHE A 83 4.15 7.44 -4.88
CA PHE A 83 4.10 7.03 -6.29
C PHE A 83 5.36 6.25 -6.71
N GLN A 84 6.54 6.63 -6.22
CA GLN A 84 7.77 5.88 -6.48
C GLN A 84 7.71 4.47 -5.88
N LEU A 85 7.23 4.34 -4.64
CA LEU A 85 7.09 3.05 -3.96
C LEU A 85 6.06 2.16 -4.65
N ASN A 86 4.91 2.72 -5.05
CA ASN A 86 3.90 1.96 -5.77
C ASN A 86 4.34 1.58 -7.19
N LEU A 87 5.14 2.42 -7.86
CA LEU A 87 5.80 2.06 -9.11
C LEU A 87 6.77 0.89 -8.89
N LEU A 88 7.61 0.95 -7.85
CA LEU A 88 8.53 -0.13 -7.51
C LEU A 88 7.78 -1.45 -7.36
N ILE A 89 6.71 -1.47 -6.56
CA ILE A 89 5.90 -2.67 -6.33
C ILE A 89 5.32 -3.17 -7.66
N ALA A 90 4.74 -2.28 -8.48
CA ALA A 90 4.18 -2.65 -9.78
C ALA A 90 5.23 -3.19 -10.76
N LEU A 91 6.46 -2.67 -10.75
CA LEU A 91 7.55 -3.15 -11.60
C LEU A 91 8.08 -4.50 -11.10
N TRP A 92 8.25 -4.66 -9.79
CA TRP A 92 8.77 -5.89 -9.19
C TRP A 92 7.88 -7.12 -9.49
N GLN A 93 6.57 -6.93 -9.61
CA GLN A 93 5.63 -8.00 -9.93
C GLN A 93 5.60 -8.39 -11.43
N GLN A 94 6.40 -7.74 -12.28
CA GLN A 94 6.49 -8.07 -13.69
C GLN A 94 7.64 -9.06 -13.96
N PRO A 95 7.80 -9.59 -15.19
CA PRO A 95 8.92 -10.47 -15.49
C PRO A 95 10.25 -9.72 -15.72
N GLN A 96 10.19 -8.45 -16.10
CA GLN A 96 11.37 -7.61 -16.36
C GLN A 96 11.64 -6.68 -15.17
N ASN A 97 12.47 -7.15 -14.22
CA ASN A 97 12.63 -6.50 -12.91
C ASN A 97 13.89 -5.61 -12.77
N GLY A 98 14.61 -5.35 -13.86
CA GLY A 98 15.80 -4.49 -13.83
C GLY A 98 15.49 -3.07 -13.34
N ASP A 99 14.45 -2.44 -13.89
CA ASP A 99 13.98 -1.12 -13.44
C ASP A 99 13.54 -1.13 -11.97
N ALA A 100 12.96 -2.24 -11.51
CA ALA A 100 12.52 -2.40 -10.12
C ALA A 100 13.73 -2.46 -9.17
N TYR A 101 14.78 -3.18 -9.55
CA TYR A 101 16.00 -3.28 -8.75
C TYR A 101 16.67 -1.91 -8.55
N GLU A 102 16.87 -1.15 -9.64
CA GLU A 102 17.48 0.18 -9.58
C GLU A 102 16.65 1.14 -8.71
N LEU A 103 15.33 1.09 -8.86
CA LEU A 103 14.42 1.90 -8.06
C LEU A 103 14.42 1.49 -6.59
N ALA A 104 14.51 0.19 -6.29
CA ALA A 104 14.63 -0.31 -4.91
C ALA A 104 15.90 0.22 -4.25
N ARG A 105 17.07 0.10 -4.92
CA ARG A 105 18.34 0.64 -4.42
C ARG A 105 18.31 2.14 -4.17
N TYR A 106 17.73 2.89 -5.11
CA TYR A 106 17.57 4.33 -4.94
C TYR A 106 16.69 4.67 -3.73
N LEU A 107 15.56 3.98 -3.57
CA LEU A 107 14.61 4.22 -2.49
C LEU A 107 15.18 3.84 -1.12
N THR A 108 15.86 2.71 -0.99
CA THR A 108 16.47 2.31 0.29
C THR A 108 17.61 3.23 0.70
N SER A 109 18.39 3.75 -0.26
CA SER A 109 19.45 4.72 0.00
C SER A 109 18.90 6.08 0.43
N SER A 110 17.81 6.53 -0.17
CA SER A 110 17.25 7.87 0.06
C SER A 110 16.22 7.92 1.19
N HIS A 111 15.51 6.80 1.42
CA HIS A 111 14.42 6.67 2.38
C HIS A 111 14.52 5.33 3.12
N PRO A 112 15.40 5.20 4.12
CA PRO A 112 15.70 3.92 4.78
C PRO A 112 14.54 3.31 5.58
N HIS A 113 13.44 4.03 5.77
CA HIS A 113 12.25 3.58 6.51
C HIS A 113 11.18 2.94 5.60
N LEU A 114 11.45 2.77 4.30
CA LEU A 114 10.52 2.16 3.36
C LEU A 114 10.69 0.64 3.34
N LEU A 115 9.96 -0.05 4.21
CA LEU A 115 9.96 -1.52 4.33
C LEU A 115 9.83 -2.22 2.96
N MET A 116 8.83 -1.84 2.16
CA MET A 116 8.61 -2.47 0.85
C MET A 116 9.76 -2.27 -0.15
N ALA A 117 10.56 -1.20 0.00
CA ALA A 117 11.74 -1.00 -0.82
C ALA A 117 12.87 -1.97 -0.42
N TRP A 118 13.07 -2.19 0.89
CA TRP A 118 14.03 -3.17 1.38
C TRP A 118 13.66 -4.60 1.00
N ILE A 119 12.38 -4.96 1.11
CA ILE A 119 11.89 -6.28 0.71
C ILE A 119 12.14 -6.52 -0.79
N ALA A 120 11.81 -5.53 -1.64
CA ALA A 120 12.07 -5.63 -3.08
C ALA A 120 13.57 -5.73 -3.37
N LEU A 121 14.41 -4.96 -2.67
CA LEU A 121 15.87 -5.03 -2.81
C LEU A 121 16.42 -6.41 -2.43
N ALA A 122 15.98 -6.99 -1.32
CA ALA A 122 16.38 -8.33 -0.89
C ALA A 122 15.94 -9.42 -1.89
N ALA A 123 14.76 -9.25 -2.50
CA ALA A 123 14.23 -10.20 -3.46
C ALA A 123 14.91 -10.13 -4.83
N LEU A 124 15.36 -8.95 -5.25
CA LEU A 124 15.91 -8.69 -6.59
C LEU A 124 17.44 -8.63 -6.63
N GLY A 125 18.07 -8.27 -5.53
CA GLY A 125 19.50 -8.02 -5.43
C GLY A 125 20.35 -9.27 -5.20
N ASP A 126 21.66 -9.04 -5.12
CA ASP A 126 22.64 -10.08 -4.85
C ASP A 126 22.75 -10.41 -3.34
N GLU A 127 23.71 -11.25 -2.96
CA GLU A 127 23.92 -11.63 -1.56
C GLU A 127 24.31 -10.44 -0.66
N ASN A 128 24.98 -9.42 -1.22
CA ASN A 128 25.33 -8.23 -0.47
C ASN A 128 24.10 -7.34 -0.22
N ASP A 129 23.25 -7.17 -1.23
CA ASP A 129 21.98 -6.44 -1.10
C ASP A 129 21.04 -7.13 -0.10
N LYS A 130 20.96 -8.46 -0.13
CA LYS A 130 20.21 -9.25 0.87
C LYS A 130 20.75 -9.06 2.29
N ALA A 131 22.07 -9.12 2.46
CA ALA A 131 22.68 -8.90 3.76
C ALA A 131 22.42 -7.48 4.29
N LEU A 132 22.47 -6.47 3.40
CA LEU A 132 22.18 -5.09 3.74
C LEU A 132 20.72 -4.88 4.16
N ALA A 133 19.78 -5.55 3.47
CA ALA A 133 18.35 -5.43 3.72
C ALA A 133 17.87 -6.15 4.99
N ARG A 134 18.65 -7.08 5.55
CA ARG A 134 18.23 -7.93 6.68
C ARG A 134 17.86 -7.13 7.91
N ASN A 135 18.75 -6.29 8.42
CA ASN A 135 18.50 -5.52 9.65
C ASN A 135 17.32 -4.54 9.50
N PRO A 136 17.21 -3.75 8.41
CA PRO A 136 16.04 -2.89 8.21
C PRO A 136 14.71 -3.65 8.14
N ILE A 137 14.67 -4.82 7.49
CA ILE A 137 13.44 -5.62 7.42
C ILE A 137 13.07 -6.15 8.81
N ASP A 138 14.04 -6.72 9.54
CA ASP A 138 13.81 -7.25 10.88
C ASP A 138 13.38 -6.15 11.88
N GLU A 139 13.83 -4.91 11.70
CA GLU A 139 13.41 -3.76 12.52
C GLU A 139 12.00 -3.26 12.18
N LEU A 140 11.67 -3.20 10.88
CA LEU A 140 10.42 -2.61 10.39
C LEU A 140 9.24 -3.60 10.36
N ASP A 141 9.51 -4.89 10.23
CA ASP A 141 8.51 -5.97 10.16
C ASP A 141 9.03 -7.26 10.82
N PRO A 142 9.27 -7.27 12.16
CA PRO A 142 9.95 -8.38 12.84
C PRO A 142 9.24 -9.74 12.70
N ASP A 143 7.91 -9.73 12.56
CA ASP A 143 7.08 -10.92 12.39
C ASP A 143 6.71 -11.20 10.92
N GLY A 144 7.08 -10.30 10.01
CA GLY A 144 6.75 -10.37 8.59
C GLY A 144 5.26 -10.25 8.27
N GLU A 145 4.42 -9.85 9.23
CA GLU A 145 2.97 -9.82 9.04
C GLU A 145 2.58 -8.77 8.02
N PHE A 146 3.22 -7.59 8.06
CA PHE A 146 2.89 -6.51 7.15
C PHE A 146 3.19 -6.92 5.71
N ALA A 147 4.41 -7.43 5.46
CA ALA A 147 4.83 -7.89 4.15
C ALA A 147 3.91 -8.99 3.60
N ARG A 148 3.55 -9.98 4.43
CA ARG A 148 2.64 -11.07 4.04
C ARG A 148 1.25 -10.55 3.70
N ARG A 149 0.70 -9.64 4.49
CA ARG A 149 -0.63 -9.08 4.24
C ARG A 149 -0.66 -8.20 2.99
N TRP A 150 0.43 -7.49 2.71
CA TRP A 150 0.54 -6.59 1.57
C TRP A 150 0.79 -7.33 0.25
N LEU A 151 1.71 -8.30 0.24
CA LEU A 151 2.08 -9.08 -0.95
C LEU A 151 1.20 -10.32 -1.15
N GLY A 152 0.58 -10.81 -0.09
CA GLY A 152 -0.37 -11.92 -0.14
C GLY A 152 -1.64 -11.54 -0.90
N PRO A 153 -2.42 -12.53 -1.35
CA PRO A 153 -3.71 -12.27 -1.98
C PRO A 153 -4.59 -11.43 -1.03
N GLN A 154 -5.11 -10.30 -1.53
CA GLN A 154 -5.97 -9.38 -0.76
C GLN A 154 -7.27 -10.01 -0.27
N HIS A 155 -7.65 -11.14 -0.87
CA HIS A 155 -8.66 -12.07 -0.38
C HIS A 155 -7.98 -13.39 -0.05
N PRO A 156 -7.56 -13.60 1.20
CA PRO A 156 -7.07 -14.89 1.59
C PRO A 156 -8.27 -15.83 1.73
N ASP A 157 -8.48 -16.72 0.75
CA ASP A 157 -9.02 -18.05 1.04
C ASP A 157 -7.94 -18.88 1.78
N GLN A 158 -7.31 -18.29 2.80
CA GLN A 158 -6.35 -19.01 3.63
C GLN A 158 -7.10 -19.54 4.84
N PRO A 159 -7.07 -20.86 5.08
CA PRO A 159 -7.63 -21.41 6.30
C PRO A 159 -6.89 -20.80 7.49
N ALA A 160 -7.62 -20.04 8.31
CA ALA A 160 -7.11 -19.54 9.57
C ALA A 160 -7.13 -20.66 10.61
N THR A 161 -5.99 -20.91 11.25
CA THR A 161 -5.95 -21.80 12.42
C THR A 161 -6.48 -21.04 13.63
N LEU A 162 -7.73 -21.30 13.99
CA LEU A 162 -8.34 -20.77 15.20
C LEU A 162 -8.04 -21.71 16.36
N MET A 163 -7.58 -21.16 17.48
CA MET A 163 -7.54 -21.88 18.75
C MET A 163 -8.94 -21.87 19.32
N VAL A 164 -9.53 -23.05 19.44
CA VAL A 164 -10.92 -23.24 19.87
C VAL A 164 -10.92 -23.87 21.27
N SER A 165 -11.77 -23.40 22.17
CA SER A 165 -11.96 -24.00 23.48
C SER A 165 -12.65 -25.36 23.38
N ALA A 166 -12.54 -26.19 24.43
CA ALA A 166 -13.21 -27.49 24.49
C ALA A 166 -14.76 -27.40 24.47
N GLU A 167 -15.33 -26.23 24.73
CA GLU A 167 -16.77 -25.99 24.63
C GLU A 167 -17.19 -25.69 23.20
N GLU A 168 -16.45 -24.83 22.51
CA GLU A 168 -16.69 -24.48 21.11
C GLU A 168 -16.44 -25.66 20.16
N LEU A 169 -15.47 -26.54 20.47
CA LEU A 169 -15.23 -27.76 19.70
C LEU A 169 -16.46 -28.69 19.71
N ARG A 170 -17.10 -28.86 20.89
CA ARG A 170 -18.31 -29.68 21.04
C ARG A 170 -19.49 -29.12 20.24
N LEU A 171 -19.60 -27.80 20.13
CA LEU A 171 -20.64 -27.14 19.35
C LEU A 171 -20.42 -27.34 17.84
N LEU A 172 -19.18 -27.29 17.38
CA LEU A 172 -18.83 -27.56 15.98
C LEU A 172 -19.11 -29.02 15.60
N GLU A 173 -18.74 -29.97 16.45
CA GLU A 173 -19.01 -31.40 16.22
C GLU A 173 -20.52 -31.69 16.13
N ALA A 174 -21.34 -31.06 16.98
CA ALA A 174 -22.79 -31.22 16.93
C ALA A 174 -23.44 -30.70 15.64
N VAL A 175 -22.86 -29.67 15.01
CA VAL A 175 -23.35 -29.06 13.77
C VAL A 175 -22.92 -29.84 12.51
N THR A 176 -21.87 -30.66 12.59
CA THR A 176 -21.26 -31.32 11.42
C THR A 176 -21.68 -32.79 11.26
N THR A 177 -22.57 -33.30 12.12
CA THR A 177 -23.17 -34.63 11.98
C THR A 177 -24.37 -34.55 11.02
N PRO A 178 -24.45 -35.37 9.95
CA PRO A 178 -25.60 -35.42 9.04
C PRO A 178 -26.86 -35.99 9.72
#